data_AF-C4K1X5-F1
#
_entry.id   AF-C4K1X5-F1
#
_cell.length_a   1.000
_cell.length_b   1.000
_cell.length_c   1.000
_cell.angle_alpha   90.00
_cell.angle_beta   90.00
_cell.angle_gamma   90.00
#
_symmetry.space_group_name_H-M   'P 1'
#
loop_
_entity.id
_entity.type
_entity.pdbx_description
1 polymer ?
#
loop_
_entity_poly.entity_id
_entity_poly.type
_entity_poly.pdbx_seq_one_letter_code
_entity_poly.pdbx_strand_id
1 'polypeptide(L)'
;MYFPFDNMKAPLYHGKTIFREVDKKHPMKFSLGDMRGKIFDLYNVFPEYVVISVPLFNDVIRDELDEWLYVVKHSEVKKDFKSPYMKKVAKRFDILKMTPKEQIIYHAYMNRSYKERDYIVSAEEKGREQGMAKGIEEGRKKGKQEGEVTKSIKIATKMLMKKNSIEKIHEITEVSIKEIERLQTEIENLKK
;
A
#
# COMPACT_ATOMS: atom_id res chain seq x y z
N MET A 1 -11.29 24.94 -24.94
CA MET A 1 -11.72 26.28 -25.38
C MET A 1 -10.56 27.24 -25.14
N TYR A 2 -9.88 27.67 -26.20
CA TYR A 2 -8.74 28.59 -26.14
C TYR A 2 -9.25 29.95 -26.63
N PHE A 3 -9.38 30.92 -25.74
CA PHE A 3 -9.82 32.26 -26.09
C PHE A 3 -8.67 33.24 -25.85
N PRO A 4 -8.11 33.87 -26.90
CA PRO A 4 -7.38 35.10 -26.69
C PRO A 4 -8.41 36.17 -26.32
N PHE A 5 -8.40 36.64 -25.08
CA PHE A 5 -9.12 37.87 -24.73
C PHE A 5 -8.34 39.06 -25.32
N ASP A 6 -9.04 40.07 -25.86
CA ASP A 6 -8.47 41.18 -26.64
C ASP A 6 -7.26 41.88 -25.98
N ASN A 7 -7.15 41.84 -24.65
CA ASN A 7 -6.11 42.52 -23.89
C ASN A 7 -4.99 41.59 -23.36
N MET A 8 -4.97 40.32 -23.75
CA MET A 8 -3.92 39.40 -23.32
C MET A 8 -2.65 39.56 -24.17
N LYS A 9 -1.52 39.72 -23.49
CA LYS A 9 -0.15 39.85 -24.04
C LYS A 9 0.80 38.74 -23.55
N ALA A 10 0.37 37.89 -22.62
CA ALA A 10 1.17 36.83 -22.00
C ALA A 10 0.42 35.49 -22.05
N PRO A 11 1.11 34.34 -21.93
CA PRO A 11 0.46 33.02 -21.98
C PRO A 11 -0.21 32.61 -20.66
N LEU A 12 0.13 33.24 -19.54
CA LEU A 12 -0.35 32.86 -18.20
C LEU A 12 -0.86 34.08 -17.45
N TYR A 13 -2.05 33.96 -16.86
CA TYR A 13 -2.63 34.96 -15.99
C TYR A 13 -3.15 34.36 -14.71
N HIS A 14 -2.94 35.07 -13.61
CA HIS A 14 -3.52 34.75 -12.32
C HIS A 14 -4.70 35.69 -12.04
N GLY A 15 -5.90 35.15 -11.96
CA GLY A 15 -7.11 35.84 -11.55
C GLY A 15 -7.44 35.60 -10.08
N LYS A 16 -7.84 36.67 -9.39
CA LYS A 16 -8.39 36.62 -8.03
C LYS A 16 -9.79 37.22 -8.02
N THR A 17 -10.64 36.70 -7.14
CA THR A 17 -11.97 37.26 -6.93
C THR A 17 -11.85 38.58 -6.18
N ILE A 18 -12.40 39.66 -6.76
CA ILE A 18 -12.45 40.99 -6.15
C ILE A 18 -13.91 41.39 -5.91
N PHE A 19 -14.18 41.97 -4.74
CA PHE A 19 -15.49 42.48 -4.39
C PHE A 19 -15.50 44.01 -4.45
N ARG A 20 -16.56 44.59 -5.01
CA ARG A 20 -16.77 46.04 -5.12
C ARG A 20 -18.21 46.37 -4.72
N GLU A 21 -18.38 47.48 -4.04
CA GLU A 21 -19.70 48.08 -3.81
C GLU A 21 -20.19 48.68 -5.13
N VAL A 22 -21.49 48.58 -5.43
CA VAL A 22 -22.07 48.94 -6.75
C VAL A 22 -21.72 50.39 -7.15
N ASP A 23 -21.68 51.30 -6.17
CA ASP A 23 -21.46 52.72 -6.41
C ASP A 23 -20.01 53.19 -6.18
N LYS A 24 -19.07 52.29 -5.85
CA LYS A 24 -17.65 52.63 -5.64
C LYS A 24 -16.72 51.84 -6.55
N LYS A 25 -15.74 52.55 -7.13
CA LYS A 25 -14.73 51.94 -8.02
C LYS A 25 -13.65 51.12 -7.27
N HIS A 26 -13.50 51.29 -5.95
CA HIS A 26 -12.42 50.67 -5.19
C HIS A 26 -12.80 49.27 -4.65
N PRO A 27 -11.91 48.26 -4.74
CA PRO A 27 -12.14 46.95 -4.15
C PRO A 27 -12.28 47.03 -2.62
N MET A 28 -13.21 46.26 -2.07
CA MET A 28 -13.40 46.15 -0.62
C MET A 28 -12.78 44.86 -0.08
N LYS A 29 -12.20 44.94 1.11
CA LYS A 29 -11.80 43.76 1.88
C LYS A 29 -12.97 43.35 2.76
N PHE A 30 -13.41 42.12 2.58
CA PHE A 30 -14.38 41.49 3.47
C PHE A 30 -13.64 40.49 4.34
N SER A 31 -14.12 40.33 5.56
CA SER A 31 -13.70 39.24 6.45
C SER A 31 -14.96 38.55 7.00
N LEU A 32 -14.97 37.22 7.01
CA LEU A 32 -16.03 36.37 7.55
C LEU A 32 -15.57 35.79 8.88
N GLY A 33 -16.43 35.88 9.91
CA GLY A 33 -16.26 35.18 11.17
C GLY A 33 -17.04 33.87 11.17
N ASP A 34 -16.44 32.76 11.63
CA ASP A 34 -17.20 31.55 11.94
C ASP A 34 -17.91 31.66 13.31
N MET A 35 -18.82 30.71 13.61
CA MET A 35 -19.53 30.65 14.90
C MET A 35 -18.61 30.43 16.12
N ARG A 36 -17.31 30.16 15.90
CA ARG A 36 -16.29 29.97 16.94
C ARG A 36 -15.36 31.19 17.08
N GLY A 37 -15.67 32.29 16.39
CA GLY A 37 -14.93 33.56 16.47
C GLY A 37 -13.67 33.63 15.60
N LYS A 38 -13.45 32.68 14.68
CA LYS A 38 -12.31 32.73 13.77
C LYS A 38 -12.62 33.62 12.57
N ILE A 39 -11.79 34.64 12.36
CA ILE A 39 -11.92 35.60 11.26
C ILE A 39 -11.08 35.12 10.06
N PHE A 40 -11.70 35.05 8.90
CA PHE A 40 -11.06 34.74 7.62
C PHE A 40 -11.28 35.90 6.67
N ASP A 41 -10.22 36.36 6.01
CA ASP A 41 -10.41 37.28 4.90
C ASP A 41 -11.00 36.54 3.69
N LEU A 42 -12.04 37.10 3.06
CA LEU A 42 -12.75 36.43 1.96
C LEU A 42 -11.82 36.10 0.78
N TYR A 43 -10.76 36.87 0.54
CA TYR A 43 -9.81 36.57 -0.53
C TYR A 43 -9.11 35.20 -0.36
N ASN A 44 -9.07 34.64 0.86
CA ASN A 44 -8.55 33.30 1.13
C ASN A 44 -9.61 32.19 1.06
N VAL A 45 -10.89 32.56 0.94
CA VAL A 45 -12.02 31.62 0.89
C VAL A 45 -12.44 31.36 -0.56
N PHE A 46 -12.38 32.37 -1.42
CA PHE A 46 -12.74 32.22 -2.82
C PHE A 46 -11.60 31.65 -3.66
N PRO A 47 -11.91 30.87 -4.73
CA PRO A 47 -10.89 30.26 -5.57
C PRO A 47 -10.05 31.30 -6.31
N GLU A 48 -8.77 30.97 -6.47
CA GLU A 48 -7.85 31.61 -7.41
C GLU A 48 -7.87 30.87 -8.74
N TYR A 49 -7.80 31.62 -9.84
CA TYR A 49 -7.90 31.08 -11.19
C TYR A 49 -6.61 31.30 -11.94
N VAL A 50 -6.18 30.28 -12.70
CA VAL A 50 -5.09 30.43 -13.67
C VAL A 50 -5.71 30.34 -15.07
N VAL A 51 -5.58 31.41 -15.84
CA VAL A 51 -6.02 31.46 -17.24
C VAL A 51 -4.81 31.24 -18.13
N ILE A 52 -4.88 30.18 -18.94
CA ILE A 52 -3.81 29.79 -19.87
C ILE A 52 -4.25 30.13 -21.28
N SER A 53 -3.46 30.98 -21.96
CA SER A 53 -3.61 31.29 -23.38
C SER A 53 -2.44 30.68 -24.15
N VAL A 54 -2.64 29.45 -24.61
CA VAL A 54 -1.65 28.69 -25.37
C VAL A 54 -1.21 29.38 -26.67
N PRO A 55 -2.09 30.05 -27.44
CA PRO A 55 -1.66 30.76 -28.65
C PRO A 55 -0.65 31.88 -28.40
N LEU A 56 -0.65 32.49 -27.20
CA LEU A 56 0.28 33.57 -26.83
C LEU A 56 1.64 33.06 -26.34
N PHE A 57 1.82 31.74 -26.20
CA PHE A 57 3.10 31.16 -25.85
C PHE A 57 4.04 31.20 -27.06
N ASN A 58 5.23 31.78 -26.86
CA ASN A 58 6.21 32.05 -27.92
C ASN A 58 7.28 30.95 -28.08
N ASP A 59 7.04 29.76 -27.52
CA ASP A 59 7.94 28.59 -27.61
C ASP A 59 9.30 28.76 -26.92
N VAL A 60 9.47 29.79 -26.09
CA VAL A 60 10.66 29.98 -25.26
C VAL A 60 10.47 29.27 -23.91
N ILE A 61 11.34 28.31 -23.61
CA ILE A 61 11.28 27.50 -22.38
C ILE A 61 12.31 28.00 -21.39
N ARG A 62 11.86 28.55 -20.26
CA ARG A 62 12.72 29.09 -19.19
C ARG A 62 12.60 28.26 -17.92
N ASP A 63 11.40 27.80 -17.62
CA ASP A 63 11.08 27.01 -16.44
C ASP A 63 10.23 25.78 -16.78
N GLU A 64 9.87 25.01 -15.74
CA GLU A 64 9.03 23.82 -15.86
C GLU A 64 7.61 24.15 -16.35
N LEU A 65 7.06 25.32 -16.02
CA LEU A 65 5.72 25.71 -16.46
C LEU A 65 5.69 25.97 -17.98
N ASP A 66 6.76 26.54 -18.53
CA ASP A 66 6.91 26.71 -19.98
C ASP A 66 7.00 25.35 -20.71
N GLU A 67 7.61 24.33 -20.09
CA GLU A 67 7.59 22.97 -20.63
C GLU A 67 6.15 22.45 -20.75
N TRP A 68 5.30 22.70 -19.74
CA TRP A 68 3.88 22.36 -19.80
C TRP A 68 3.14 23.13 -20.90
N LEU A 69 3.39 24.43 -21.04
CA LEU A 69 2.79 25.24 -22.11
C LEU A 69 3.19 24.71 -23.49
N TYR A 70 4.47 24.34 -23.66
CA TYR A 70 4.96 23.72 -24.89
C TYR A 70 4.23 22.40 -25.19
N VAL A 71 4.11 21.52 -24.20
CA VAL A 71 3.38 20.24 -24.35
C VAL A 71 1.94 20.48 -24.78
N VAL A 72 1.23 21.42 -24.13
CA VAL A 72 -0.17 21.69 -24.45
C VAL A 72 -0.31 22.26 -25.85
N LYS A 73 0.63 23.09 -26.30
CA LYS A 73 0.64 23.68 -27.64
C LYS A 73 0.93 22.67 -28.74
N HIS A 74 1.95 21.83 -28.54
CA HIS A 74 2.52 20.99 -29.61
C HIS A 74 2.15 19.51 -29.48
N SER A 75 1.56 19.08 -28.36
CA SER A 75 1.31 17.66 -28.05
C SER A 75 2.57 16.80 -28.17
N GLU A 76 3.70 17.38 -27.76
CA GLU A 76 5.03 16.79 -27.84
C GLU A 76 5.84 17.11 -26.60
N VAL A 77 6.64 16.14 -26.17
CA VAL A 77 7.62 16.29 -25.08
C VAL A 77 9.02 16.19 -25.67
N LYS A 78 9.82 17.26 -25.55
CA LYS A 78 11.21 17.23 -26.03
C LYS A 78 12.09 16.43 -25.05
N LYS A 79 13.20 15.89 -25.57
CA LYS A 79 14.13 15.05 -24.79
C LYS A 79 14.90 15.83 -23.71
N ASP A 80 15.05 17.13 -23.88
CA ASP A 80 15.79 18.06 -23.04
C ASP A 80 14.94 18.68 -21.91
N PHE A 81 13.66 18.30 -21.79
CA PHE A 81 12.79 18.76 -20.71
C PHE A 81 13.30 18.25 -19.36
N LYS A 82 13.38 19.17 -18.41
CA LYS A 82 13.94 18.95 -17.07
C LYS A 82 12.89 18.46 -16.09
N SER A 83 11.60 18.73 -16.33
CA SER A 83 10.53 18.33 -15.43
C SER A 83 10.49 16.80 -15.21
N PRO A 84 10.43 16.34 -13.94
CA PRO A 84 10.35 14.91 -13.64
C PRO A 84 9.04 14.28 -14.15
N TYR A 85 8.01 15.09 -14.42
CA TYR A 85 6.71 14.61 -14.88
C TYR A 85 6.69 14.33 -16.38
N MET A 86 7.56 14.96 -17.17
CA MET A 86 7.57 14.87 -18.63
C MET A 86 7.83 13.47 -19.16
N LYS A 87 8.58 12.65 -18.41
CA LYS A 87 8.73 11.22 -18.71
C LYS A 87 7.41 10.45 -18.69
N LYS A 88 6.51 10.77 -17.76
CA LYS A 88 5.18 10.13 -17.68
C LYS A 88 4.28 10.63 -18.79
N VAL A 89 4.36 11.92 -19.10
CA VAL A 89 3.60 12.55 -20.18
C VAL A 89 4.00 11.97 -21.54
N ALA A 90 5.30 11.84 -21.81
CA ALA A 90 5.82 11.21 -23.03
C ALA A 90 5.26 9.78 -23.23
N LYS A 91 5.32 8.94 -22.19
CA LYS A 91 4.74 7.59 -22.23
C LYS A 91 3.23 7.59 -22.52
N ARG A 92 2.49 8.56 -21.99
CA ARG A 92 1.06 8.70 -22.30
C ARG A 92 0.84 9.12 -23.75
N PHE A 93 1.65 10.04 -24.28
CA PHE A 93 1.59 10.39 -25.69
C PHE A 93 1.90 9.20 -26.59
N ASP A 94 2.88 8.37 -26.25
CA ASP A 94 3.18 7.16 -27.03
C ASP A 94 1.94 6.27 -27.15
N ILE A 95 1.18 6.10 -26.05
CA ILE A 95 -0.08 5.35 -26.05
C ILE A 95 -1.17 6.06 -26.87
N LEU A 96 -1.33 7.38 -26.71
CA LEU A 96 -2.36 8.14 -27.44
C LEU A 96 -2.10 8.21 -28.94
N LYS A 97 -0.83 8.16 -29.36
CA LYS A 97 -0.40 8.14 -30.76
C LYS A 97 -0.48 6.75 -31.39
N MET A 98 -0.76 5.69 -30.61
CA MET A 98 -0.94 4.34 -31.15
C MET A 98 -2.12 4.28 -32.11
N THR A 99 -1.93 3.53 -33.18
CA THR A 99 -3.02 3.14 -34.09
C THR A 99 -4.00 2.19 -33.38
N PRO A 100 -5.25 2.04 -33.86
CA PRO A 100 -6.21 1.09 -33.27
C PRO A 100 -5.67 -0.34 -33.18
N LYS A 101 -4.84 -0.79 -34.14
CA LYS A 101 -4.20 -2.11 -34.12
C LYS A 101 -3.19 -2.23 -32.98
N GLU A 102 -2.32 -1.23 -32.83
CA GLU A 102 -1.32 -1.21 -31.75
C GLU A 102 -1.97 -1.11 -30.37
N GLN A 103 -3.06 -0.34 -30.24
CA GLN A 103 -3.84 -0.28 -29.00
C GLN A 103 -4.39 -1.65 -28.61
N ILE A 104 -4.97 -2.42 -29.54
CA ILE A 104 -5.46 -3.78 -29.27
C ILE A 104 -4.33 -4.67 -28.74
N ILE A 105 -3.16 -4.63 -29.38
CA ILE A 105 -1.99 -5.42 -28.96
C ILE A 105 -1.52 -4.98 -27.56
N TYR A 106 -1.41 -3.68 -27.34
CA TYR A 106 -1.02 -3.11 -26.05
C TYR A 106 -1.99 -3.50 -24.93
N HIS A 107 -3.30 -3.38 -25.15
CA HIS A 107 -4.31 -3.80 -24.19
C HIS A 107 -4.28 -5.31 -23.94
N ALA A 108 -4.07 -6.12 -24.96
CA ALA A 108 -3.93 -7.58 -24.80
C ALA A 108 -2.69 -7.94 -23.95
N TYR A 109 -1.55 -7.27 -24.19
CA TYR A 109 -0.35 -7.41 -23.39
C TYR A 109 -0.57 -6.99 -21.93
N MET A 110 -1.16 -5.81 -21.70
CA MET A 110 -1.46 -5.31 -20.35
C MET A 110 -2.40 -6.27 -19.61
N ASN A 111 -3.47 -6.72 -20.26
CA ASN A 111 -4.41 -7.68 -19.69
C ASN A 111 -3.75 -9.01 -19.33
N ARG A 112 -2.81 -9.49 -20.16
CA ARG A 112 -2.03 -10.69 -19.85
C ARG A 112 -1.19 -10.49 -18.59
N SER A 113 -0.48 -9.37 -18.49
CA SER A 113 0.35 -9.06 -17.33
C SER A 113 -0.46 -8.93 -16.03
N TYR A 114 -1.64 -8.31 -16.09
CA TYR A 114 -2.54 -8.23 -14.93
C TYR A 114 -3.02 -9.61 -14.50
N LYS A 115 -3.48 -10.43 -15.44
CA LYS A 115 -3.91 -11.81 -15.14
C LYS A 115 -2.79 -12.62 -14.48
N GLU A 116 -1.57 -12.54 -15.01
CA GLU A 116 -0.41 -13.23 -14.44
C GLU A 116 -0.14 -12.82 -12.99
N ARG A 117 -0.20 -11.51 -12.70
CA ARG A 117 -0.09 -11.02 -11.32
C ARG A 117 -1.21 -11.53 -10.44
N ASP A 118 -2.45 -11.49 -10.91
CA ASP A 118 -3.60 -11.97 -10.15
C ASP A 118 -3.48 -13.48 -9.84
N TYR A 119 -2.96 -14.27 -10.79
CA TYR A 119 -2.65 -15.69 -10.56
C TYR A 119 -1.59 -15.88 -9.46
N ILE A 120 -0.50 -15.11 -9.49
CA ILE A 120 0.55 -15.19 -8.48
C ILE A 120 0.00 -14.83 -7.10
N VAL A 121 -0.70 -13.70 -6.99
CA VAL A 121 -1.31 -13.25 -5.72
C VAL A 121 -2.29 -14.29 -5.18
N SER A 122 -3.15 -14.85 -6.03
CA SER A 122 -4.08 -15.90 -5.62
C SER A 122 -3.37 -17.19 -5.20
N ALA A 123 -2.27 -17.55 -5.88
CA ALA A 123 -1.48 -18.73 -5.52
C ALA A 123 -0.74 -18.54 -4.19
N GLU A 124 -0.17 -17.37 -3.93
CA GLU A 124 0.47 -17.02 -2.66
C GLU A 124 -0.53 -17.03 -1.50
N GLU A 125 -1.72 -16.46 -1.71
CA GLU A 125 -2.79 -16.45 -0.71
C GLU A 125 -3.23 -17.87 -0.37
N LYS A 126 -3.55 -18.69 -1.38
CA LYS A 126 -3.90 -20.10 -1.17
C LYS A 126 -2.77 -20.89 -0.51
N GLY A 127 -1.52 -20.64 -0.91
CA GLY A 127 -0.35 -21.28 -0.32
C GLY A 127 -0.20 -20.94 1.16
N ARG A 128 -0.40 -19.67 1.53
CA ARG A 128 -0.38 -19.20 2.93
C ARG A 128 -1.48 -19.84 3.75
N GLU A 129 -2.71 -19.87 3.24
CA GLU A 129 -3.84 -20.50 3.93
C GLU A 129 -3.62 -21.99 4.16
N GLN A 130 -3.20 -22.72 3.12
CA GLN A 130 -2.90 -24.15 3.23
C GLN A 130 -1.74 -24.40 4.20
N GLY A 131 -0.68 -23.57 4.15
CA GLY A 131 0.45 -23.66 5.06
C GLY A 131 0.04 -23.44 6.51
N MET A 132 -0.79 -22.43 6.79
CA MET A 132 -1.33 -22.19 8.13
C MET A 132 -2.20 -23.35 8.61
N ALA A 133 -3.12 -23.85 7.78
CA ALA A 133 -4.00 -24.96 8.13
C ALA A 133 -3.19 -26.24 8.46
N LYS A 134 -2.20 -26.57 7.63
CA LYS A 134 -1.30 -27.72 7.88
C LYS A 134 -0.48 -27.51 9.16
N GLY A 135 0.09 -26.32 9.36
CA GLY A 135 0.89 -26.01 10.54
C GLY A 135 0.09 -26.11 11.84
N ILE A 136 -1.17 -25.65 11.84
CA ILE A 136 -2.07 -25.79 12.99
C ILE A 136 -2.35 -27.26 13.28
N GLU A 137 -2.68 -28.05 12.25
CA GLU A 137 -3.03 -29.46 12.44
C GLU A 137 -1.83 -30.31 12.89
N GLU A 138 -0.66 -30.10 12.29
CA GLU A 138 0.58 -30.76 12.72
C GLU A 138 0.98 -30.35 14.14
N GLY A 139 0.91 -29.05 14.45
CA GLY A 139 1.18 -28.54 15.80
C GLY A 139 0.24 -29.13 16.84
N ARG A 140 -1.05 -29.25 16.52
CA ARG A 140 -2.06 -29.86 17.40
C ARG A 140 -1.79 -31.35 17.63
N LYS A 141 -1.45 -32.11 16.58
CA LYS A 141 -1.11 -33.53 16.70
C LYS A 141 0.14 -33.74 17.54
N LYS A 142 1.21 -33.01 17.24
CA LYS A 142 2.48 -33.09 17.97
C LYS A 142 2.32 -32.70 19.43
N GLY A 143 1.63 -31.59 19.71
CA GLY A 143 1.35 -31.14 21.07
C GLY A 143 0.50 -32.14 21.87
N LYS A 144 -0.47 -32.82 21.23
CA LYS A 144 -1.24 -33.87 21.88
C LYS A 144 -0.37 -35.07 22.24
N GLN A 145 0.46 -35.56 21.32
CA GLN A 145 1.37 -36.68 21.56
C GLN A 145 2.41 -36.37 22.65
N GLU A 146 3.06 -35.21 22.58
CA GLU A 146 4.03 -34.77 23.61
C GLU A 146 3.36 -34.60 24.98
N GLY A 147 2.12 -34.10 25.01
CA GLY A 147 1.31 -33.98 26.23
C GLY A 147 0.97 -35.34 26.84
N GLU A 148 0.57 -36.32 26.02
CA GLU A 148 0.29 -37.69 26.45
C GLU A 148 1.54 -38.36 27.03
N VAL A 149 2.68 -38.30 26.32
CA VAL A 149 3.96 -38.85 26.80
C VAL A 149 4.40 -38.17 28.11
N THR A 150 4.34 -36.84 28.18
CA THR A 150 4.71 -36.09 29.39
C THR A 150 3.82 -36.43 30.57
N LYS A 151 2.51 -36.63 30.32
CA LYS A 151 1.56 -37.06 31.36
C LYS A 151 1.88 -38.48 31.84
N SER A 152 2.13 -39.42 30.93
CA SER A 152 2.50 -40.80 31.27
C SER A 152 3.79 -40.86 32.08
N ILE A 153 4.83 -40.10 31.68
CA ILE A 153 6.08 -40.00 32.44
C ILE A 153 5.82 -39.43 33.85
N LYS A 154 5.06 -38.32 33.97
CA LYS A 154 4.70 -37.75 35.29
C LYS A 154 3.95 -38.73 36.19
N ILE A 155 3.07 -39.54 35.63
CA ILE A 155 2.35 -40.59 36.37
C ILE A 155 3.33 -41.68 36.81
N ALA A 156 4.19 -42.17 35.91
CA ALA A 156 5.20 -43.17 36.21
C ALA A 156 6.15 -42.71 37.34
N THR A 157 6.64 -41.47 37.28
CA THR A 157 7.48 -40.87 38.34
C THR A 157 6.75 -40.86 39.70
N LYS A 158 5.46 -40.46 39.73
CA LYS A 158 4.67 -40.48 40.97
C LYS A 158 4.45 -41.88 41.51
N MET A 159 4.29 -42.88 40.62
CA MET A 159 4.13 -44.28 41.02
C MET A 159 5.44 -44.89 41.55
N LEU A 160 6.58 -44.55 40.95
CA LEU A 160 7.92 -44.92 41.44
C LEU A 160 8.17 -44.34 42.84
N MET A 161 7.83 -43.06 43.08
CA MET A 161 7.95 -42.44 44.40
C MET A 161 7.10 -43.14 45.47
N LYS A 162 5.98 -43.75 45.08
CA LYS A 162 5.12 -44.57 45.95
C LYS A 162 5.56 -46.04 46.07
N LYS A 163 6.74 -46.41 45.53
CA LYS A 163 7.32 -47.76 45.56
C LYS A 163 6.44 -48.84 44.89
N ASN A 164 5.73 -48.49 43.82
CA ASN A 164 5.05 -49.49 42.99
C ASN A 164 6.08 -50.29 42.18
N SER A 165 5.77 -51.54 41.82
CA SER A 165 6.66 -52.38 41.01
C SER A 165 6.75 -51.88 39.57
N ILE A 166 7.91 -52.11 38.93
CA ILE A 166 8.21 -51.65 37.57
C ILE A 166 7.23 -52.23 36.56
N GLU A 167 6.84 -53.50 36.74
CA GLU A 167 5.89 -54.21 35.87
C GLU A 167 4.52 -53.56 35.91
N LYS A 168 4.06 -53.15 37.10
CA LYS A 168 2.76 -52.49 37.30
C LYS A 168 2.74 -51.05 36.76
N ILE A 169 3.89 -50.37 36.77
CA ILE A 169 4.03 -49.03 36.18
C ILE A 169 4.02 -49.13 34.66
N HIS A 170 4.73 -50.10 34.09
CA HIS A 170 4.70 -50.38 32.66
C HIS A 170 3.29 -50.69 32.16
N GLU A 171 2.55 -51.56 32.86
CA GLU A 171 1.18 -51.93 32.53
C GLU A 171 0.20 -50.74 32.55
N ILE A 172 0.33 -49.83 33.52
CA ILE A 172 -0.62 -48.71 33.70
C ILE A 172 -0.29 -47.48 32.86
N THR A 173 1.00 -47.21 32.62
CA THR A 173 1.46 -45.97 31.96
C THR A 173 1.90 -46.18 30.52
N GLU A 174 2.02 -47.45 30.09
CA GLU A 174 2.54 -47.88 28.79
C GLU A 174 3.95 -47.37 28.47
N VAL A 175 4.66 -46.80 29.46
CA VAL A 175 6.05 -46.37 29.34
C VAL A 175 6.94 -47.61 29.33
N SER A 176 7.91 -47.68 28.42
CA SER A 176 8.81 -48.83 28.32
C SER A 176 9.59 -49.08 29.62
N ILE A 177 9.79 -50.35 29.98
CA ILE A 177 10.51 -50.79 31.19
C ILE A 177 11.88 -50.11 31.30
N LYS A 178 12.63 -50.04 30.19
CA LYS A 178 13.95 -49.38 30.12
C LYS A 178 13.90 -47.90 30.50
N GLU A 179 12.85 -47.19 30.11
CA GLU A 179 12.68 -45.77 30.45
C GLU A 179 12.25 -45.59 31.91
N ILE A 180 11.45 -46.53 32.45
CA ILE A 180 11.07 -46.54 33.87
C ILE A 180 12.32 -46.78 34.76
N GLU A 181 13.19 -47.72 34.39
CA GLU A 181 14.45 -48.00 35.10
C GLU A 181 15.41 -46.79 35.08
N ARG A 182 15.47 -46.09 33.94
CA ARG A 182 16.23 -44.85 33.81
C ARG A 182 15.68 -43.76 34.74
N LEU A 183 14.36 -43.54 34.74
CA LEU A 183 13.70 -42.59 35.63
C LEU A 183 13.93 -42.93 37.11
N GLN A 184 13.91 -44.22 37.47
CA GLN A 184 14.21 -44.67 38.83
C GLN A 184 15.63 -44.30 39.24
N THR A 185 16.62 -44.55 38.37
CA THR A 185 18.03 -44.21 38.61
C THR A 185 18.23 -42.70 38.76
N GLU A 186 17.56 -41.89 37.93
CA GLU A 186 17.57 -40.42 38.05
C GLU A 186 16.98 -39.94 39.38
N ILE A 187 15.86 -40.54 39.84
CA ILE A 187 15.25 -40.20 41.14
C ILE A 187 16.14 -40.60 42.33
N GLU A 188 16.83 -41.75 42.26
CA GLU A 188 17.74 -42.22 43.31
C GLU A 188 19.01 -41.35 43.39
N ASN A 189 19.54 -40.90 42.24
CA ASN A 189 20.67 -39.99 42.19
C ASN A 189 20.35 -38.58 42.70
N LEU A 190 19.11 -38.10 42.56
CA LEU A 190 18.65 -36.82 43.11
C LEU A 190 18.40 -36.84 44.63
N LYS A 191 18.39 -38.02 45.25
CA LYS A 191 18.18 -38.21 46.70
C LYS A 191 19.49 -38.47 47.47
N LYS A 192 20.62 -38.62 46.79
CA LYS A 192 21.98 -38.67 47.36
C LYS A 192 22.55 -37.27 47.47
#